data_AF-A0A9D8DM52-F1
#
_entry.id   AF-A0A9D8DM52-F1
#
_cell.length_a   1.000
_cell.length_b   1.000
_cell.length_c   1.000
_cell.angle_alpha   90.00
_cell.angle_beta   90.00
_cell.angle_gamma   90.00
#
_symmetry.space_group_name_H-M   'P 1'
#
loop_
_entity.id
_entity.type
_entity.pdbx_description
1 polymer ?
#
loop_
_entity_poly.entity_id
_entity_poly.type
_entity_poly.pdbx_seq_one_letter_code
_entity_poly.pdbx_strand_id
1 'polypeptide(L)' 'MSIGVLLAHQGGWDEILLVAGPIVVVGGLLGLANRRAKAELARREAATGDALSDAPPTPPAP' A
#
# COMPACT_ATOMS: atom_id res chain seq x y z
N MET A 1 2.58 42.67 10.91
CA MET A 1 3.01 42.08 9.62
C MET A 1 2.73 40.58 9.72
N SER A 2 1.62 40.13 9.14
CA SER A 2 1.07 38.79 9.37
C SER A 2 1.78 37.75 8.48
N ILE A 3 2.35 36.73 9.10
CA ILE A 3 3.15 35.66 8.47
C ILE A 3 2.35 34.90 7.38
N GLY A 4 1.02 34.83 7.51
CA GLY A 4 0.14 34.15 6.55
C GLY A 4 0.11 34.78 5.15
N VAL A 5 0.36 36.09 5.02
CA VAL A 5 0.37 36.75 3.69
C VAL A 5 1.67 36.47 2.95
N LEU A 6 2.80 36.36 3.65
CA LEU A 6 4.10 36.03 3.05
C LEU A 6 4.15 34.60 2.51
N LEU A 7 3.49 33.66 3.19
CA LEU A 7 3.37 32.25 2.76
C LEU A 7 2.50 32.06 1.51
N ALA A 8 1.56 32.95 1.26
CA ALA A 8 0.67 32.89 0.10
C ALA A 8 1.20 33.66 -1.12
N HIS A 9 2.23 34.52 -0.95
CA HIS A 9 2.68 35.45 -1.99
C HIS A 9 4.02 35.12 -2.68
N GLN A 10 4.78 34.10 -2.25
CA GLN A 10 6.16 33.88 -2.74
C GLN A 10 6.41 32.55 -3.47
N GLY A 11 5.37 31.97 -4.08
CA GLY A 11 5.45 30.68 -4.78
C GLY A 11 4.33 29.81 -4.25
N GLY A 12 3.13 30.12 -4.73
CA GLY A 12 1.87 29.88 -4.04
C GLY A 12 1.62 28.43 -3.63
N TRP A 13 0.64 28.31 -2.74
CA TRP A 13 0.09 27.01 -2.40
C TRP A 13 -0.55 26.31 -3.61
N ASP A 14 -0.90 27.05 -4.66
CA ASP A 14 -1.44 26.50 -5.90
C ASP A 14 -0.40 25.62 -6.62
N GLU A 15 0.83 26.08 -6.75
CA GLU A 15 1.92 25.35 -7.38
C GLU A 15 2.23 24.04 -6.62
N ILE A 16 2.19 24.08 -5.28
CA ILE A 16 2.34 22.89 -4.44
C ILE A 16 1.17 21.94 -4.64
N LEU A 17 -0.06 22.43 -4.69
CA LEU A 17 -1.24 21.57 -4.87
C LEU A 17 -1.26 20.92 -6.25
N LEU A 18 -0.80 21.61 -7.29
CA LEU A 18 -0.69 21.07 -8.64
C LEU A 18 0.32 19.92 -8.74
N VAL A 19 1.38 19.92 -7.92
CA VAL A 19 2.39 18.85 -7.89
C VAL A 19 2.04 17.77 -6.86
N ALA A 20 1.69 18.18 -5.64
CA ALA A 20 1.37 17.29 -4.54
C ALA A 20 0.07 16.51 -4.79
N GLY A 21 -0.92 17.11 -5.45
CA GLY A 21 -2.19 16.45 -5.77
C GLY A 21 -1.98 15.14 -6.54
N PRO A 22 -1.37 15.16 -7.73
CA PRO A 22 -1.05 13.94 -8.49
C PRO A 22 -0.17 12.95 -7.72
N ILE A 23 0.83 13.42 -6.97
CA ILE A 23 1.71 12.56 -6.16
C ILE A 23 0.91 11.83 -5.09
N VAL A 24 0.01 12.53 -4.38
CA VAL A 24 -0.85 11.96 -3.35
C VAL A 24 -1.84 10.97 -3.98
N VAL A 25 -2.39 11.27 -5.15
CA VAL A 25 -3.30 10.35 -5.86
C VAL A 25 -2.58 9.06 -6.23
N VAL A 26 -1.44 9.15 -6.92
CA VAL A 26 -0.68 7.97 -7.34
C VAL A 26 -0.13 7.20 -6.13
N GLY A 27 0.46 7.90 -5.17
CA GLY A 27 0.99 7.30 -3.94
C GLY A 27 -0.11 6.64 -3.10
N GLY A 28 -1.29 7.28 -3.01
CA GLY A 28 -2.46 6.74 -2.33
C GLY A 28 -3.00 5.48 -3.01
N LEU A 29 -3.13 5.48 -4.34
CA LEU A 29 -3.54 4.32 -5.12
C LEU A 29 -2.53 3.17 -4.99
N LEU A 30 -1.24 3.46 -5.10
CA LEU A 30 -0.17 2.47 -4.95
C LEU A 30 -0.16 1.88 -3.54
N GLY A 31 -0.31 2.71 -2.51
CA GLY A 31 -0.44 2.28 -1.12
C GLY A 31 -1.65 1.38 -0.89
N LEU A 32 -2.81 1.76 -1.44
CA LEU A 32 -4.03 0.96 -1.36
C LEU A 32 -3.87 -0.39 -2.08
N ALA A 33 -3.31 -0.39 -3.29
CA ALA A 33 -3.05 -1.59 -4.06
C ALA A 33 -2.09 -2.53 -3.33
N ASN A 34 -0.99 -2.00 -2.77
CA ASN A 34 -0.03 -2.79 -2.02
C ASN A 34 -0.65 -3.42 -0.77
N ARG A 35 -1.48 -2.67 -0.02
CA ARG A 35 -2.21 -3.22 1.13
C ARG A 35 -3.14 -4.38 0.72
N ARG A 36 -3.86 -4.23 -0.40
CA ARG A 36 -4.74 -5.28 -0.93
C ARG A 36 -3.95 -6.51 -1.38
N ALA A 37 -2.83 -6.31 -2.07
CA ALA A 37 -1.96 -7.40 -2.53
C ALA A 37 -1.38 -8.20 -1.36
N LYS A 38 -0.89 -7.52 -0.31
CA LYS A 38 -0.38 -8.18 0.90
C LYS A 38 -1.46 -8.99 1.63
N ALA A 39 -2.68 -8.45 1.73
CA ALA A 39 -3.79 -9.16 2.35
C ALA A 39 -4.15 -10.45 1.59
N GLU A 40 -4.09 -10.43 0.27
CA GLU A 40 -4.33 -11.60 -0.58
C GLU A 40 -3.20 -12.65 -0.44
N LEU A 41 -1.93 -12.21 -0.43
CA LEU A 41 -0.80 -13.11 -0.21
C LEU A 41 -0.90 -13.83 1.14
N ALA A 42 -1.21 -13.09 2.21
CA ALA A 42 -1.39 -13.69 3.54
C ALA A 42 -2.53 -14.73 3.59
N ARG A 43 -3.63 -14.51 2.85
CA ARG A 43 -4.72 -15.50 2.74
C ARG A 43 -4.26 -16.76 2.01
N ARG A 44 -3.47 -16.63 0.96
CA ARG A 44 -2.95 -17.78 0.18
C ARG A 44 -1.94 -18.59 0.97
N GLU A 45 -1.07 -17.93 1.73
CA GLU A 45 -0.13 -18.59 2.64
C GLU A 45 -0.87 -19.40 3.71
N ALA A 46 -1.92 -18.81 4.32
CA ALA A 46 -2.77 -19.53 5.28
C ALA A 46 -3.45 -20.75 4.64
N ALA A 47 -4.04 -20.61 3.45
CA ALA A 47 -4.69 -21.73 2.75
C ALA A 47 -3.72 -22.85 2.34
N THR A 48 -2.49 -22.48 1.94
CA THR A 48 -1.45 -23.45 1.57
C THR A 48 -0.91 -24.18 2.80
N GLY A 49 -0.72 -23.46 3.92
CA GLY A 49 -0.30 -24.05 5.19
C GLY A 49 -1.31 -25.05 5.73
N ASP A 50 -2.59 -24.74 5.63
CA ASP A 50 -3.70 -25.63 6.02
C ASP A 50 -3.70 -26.91 5.15
N ALA A 51 -3.60 -26.76 3.82
CA ALA A 51 -3.55 -27.89 2.89
C ALA A 51 -2.33 -28.82 3.10
N LEU A 52 -1.20 -28.27 3.53
CA LEU A 52 0.01 -29.05 3.86
C LEU A 52 -0.10 -29.75 5.22
N SER A 53 -0.85 -29.17 6.16
CA SER A 53 -1.14 -29.76 7.47
C SER A 53 -2.13 -30.93 7.37
N ASP A 54 -3.10 -30.82 6.47
CA ASP A 54 -4.12 -31.84 6.22
C ASP A 54 -3.67 -32.96 5.26
N ALA A 55 -2.47 -32.85 4.69
CA ALA A 55 -1.92 -33.88 3.82
C ALA A 55 -1.63 -35.17 4.64
N PRO A 56 -2.15 -36.34 4.21
CA PRO A 56 -1.89 -37.59 4.90
C PRO A 56 -0.39 -37.88 4.92
N PRO A 57 0.14 -38.48 6.01
CA PRO A 57 1.57 -38.75 6.13
C PRO A 57 2.03 -39.61 4.96
N THR A 58 3.12 -39.21 4.30
CA THR A 58 3.73 -40.01 3.24
C THR A 58 4.04 -41.41 3.78
N PRO A 59 3.50 -42.48 3.16
CA PRO A 59 3.80 -43.83 3.60
C PRO A 59 5.31 -44.11 3.44
N PRO A 60 5.90 -44.93 4.32
CA PRO A 60 7.32 -45.25 4.23
C PRO A 60 7.63 -45.93 2.89
N ALA A 61 8.79 -45.57 2.31
CA ALA A 61 9.30 -46.20 1.10
C ALA A 61 9.53 -47.71 1.32
N PRO A 62 9.38 -48.55 0.26
CA PRO A 62 9.47 -50.01 0.35
C PRO A 62 10.83 -50.51 0.82
#